data_AF-A0A2R5LE00-F1
#
_entry.id   AF-A0A2R5LE00-F1
#
_cell.length_a   1.000
_cell.length_b   1.000
_cell.length_c   1.000
_cell.angle_alpha   90.00
_cell.angle_beta   90.00
_cell.angle_gamma   90.00
#
_symmetry.space_group_name_H-M   'P 1'
#
loop_
_entity.id
_entity.type
_entity.pdbx_description
1 polymer ?
#
loop_
_entity_poly.entity_id
_entity_poly.type
_entity_poly.pdbx_seq_one_letter_code
_entity_poly.pdbx_strand_id
1 'polypeptide(L)'
;SKLAGVEECRYKKEPWSECDNATNTQKRKLVLKRGSGTCDPTKELTRRCKKACRYEKGTWNACDAATNTRRRTDKLKPKSDQSCEATRTITKKCKNTSAGCRYNRNTQWSECDTKTNTRNKVMRLMSGNPSECEASKTITKPCRATGRGGGRKSEEDTDEE
;
A
#
# COMPACT_ATOMS: atom_id res chain seq x y z
N SER A 1 2.24 -4.22 -61.13
CA SER A 1 1.43 -3.05 -60.77
C SER A 1 1.31 -2.98 -59.26
N LYS A 2 1.87 -1.94 -58.63
CA LYS A 2 1.94 -1.80 -57.17
C LYS A 2 0.54 -1.52 -56.65
N LEU A 3 -0.03 -2.44 -55.85
CA LEU A 3 -1.32 -2.25 -55.19
C LEU A 3 -1.25 -0.95 -54.39
N ALA A 4 -1.99 0.06 -54.85
CA ALA A 4 -2.15 1.33 -54.16
C ALA A 4 -2.66 1.01 -52.74
N GLY A 5 -1.81 1.28 -51.75
CA GLY A 5 -2.17 1.07 -50.36
C GLY A 5 -3.46 1.83 -50.08
N VAL A 6 -4.45 1.15 -49.52
CA VAL A 6 -5.67 1.78 -48.99
C VAL A 6 -5.19 2.92 -48.09
N GLU A 7 -5.35 4.17 -48.52
CA GLU A 7 -4.90 5.31 -47.74
C GLU A 7 -5.75 5.37 -46.47
N GLU A 8 -5.19 4.88 -45.38
CA GLU A 8 -5.83 4.89 -44.08
C GLU A 8 -6.03 6.35 -43.63
N CYS A 9 -7.28 6.74 -43.38
CA CYS A 9 -7.61 8.08 -42.90
C CYS A 9 -6.96 8.33 -41.53
N ARG A 10 -5.98 9.23 -41.47
CA ARG A 10 -5.28 9.59 -40.21
C ARG A 10 -5.82 10.91 -39.67
N TYR A 11 -6.25 10.87 -38.41
CA TYR A 11 -6.84 12.02 -37.72
C TYR A 11 -5.98 12.53 -36.56
N LYS A 12 -5.92 13.85 -36.38
CA LYS A 12 -5.39 14.50 -35.18
C LYS A 12 -6.48 14.55 -34.11
N LYS A 13 -6.17 14.08 -32.90
CA LYS A 13 -7.05 14.14 -31.74
C LYS A 13 -6.92 15.49 -31.06
N GLU A 14 -8.01 16.23 -30.97
CA GLU A 14 -8.09 17.42 -30.12
C GLU A 14 -8.24 17.02 -28.63
N PRO A 15 -8.00 17.95 -27.69
CA PRO A 15 -8.30 17.75 -26.29
C PRO A 15 -9.78 17.38 -26.08
N TRP A 16 -10.06 16.69 -24.98
CA TRP A 16 -11.44 16.44 -24.57
C TRP A 16 -12.07 17.74 -24.07
N SER A 17 -13.35 17.94 -24.39
CA SER A 17 -14.16 18.99 -23.79
C SER A 17 -14.26 18.80 -22.27
N GLU A 18 -14.71 19.84 -21.59
CA GLU A 18 -15.23 19.70 -20.24
C GLU A 18 -16.37 18.68 -20.21
N CYS A 19 -16.60 18.10 -19.02
CA CYS A 19 -17.69 17.15 -18.82
C CYS A 19 -19.04 17.87 -18.86
N ASP A 20 -19.94 17.39 -19.73
CA ASP A 20 -21.34 17.76 -19.65
C ASP A 20 -22.00 17.02 -18.48
N ASN A 21 -22.46 17.78 -17.48
CA ASN A 21 -23.09 17.23 -16.28
C ASN A 21 -24.49 16.67 -16.55
N ALA A 22 -25.21 17.14 -17.58
CA ALA A 22 -26.54 16.67 -17.91
C ALA A 22 -26.52 15.26 -18.52
N THR A 23 -25.52 14.98 -19.36
CA THR A 23 -25.39 13.70 -20.08
C THR A 23 -24.28 12.80 -19.54
N ASN A 24 -23.46 13.29 -18.60
CA ASN A 24 -22.25 12.63 -18.09
C ASN A 24 -21.29 12.21 -19.23
N THR A 25 -21.20 13.01 -20.29
CA THR A 25 -20.33 12.75 -21.44
C THR A 25 -19.40 13.92 -21.73
N GLN A 26 -18.25 13.60 -22.30
CA GLN A 26 -17.31 14.55 -22.85
C GLN A 26 -17.08 14.19 -24.32
N LYS A 27 -16.91 15.20 -25.15
CA LYS A 27 -16.72 15.06 -26.59
C LYS A 27 -15.32 15.51 -26.97
N ARG A 28 -14.76 14.95 -28.03
CA ARG A 28 -13.59 15.52 -28.69
C ARG A 28 -13.73 15.43 -30.20
N LYS A 29 -13.09 16.36 -30.88
CA LYS A 29 -13.04 16.39 -32.34
C LYS A 29 -11.76 15.71 -32.84
N LEU A 30 -11.91 14.95 -33.92
CA LEU A 30 -10.86 14.35 -34.71
C LEU A 30 -10.79 15.11 -36.03
N VAL A 31 -9.69 15.81 -36.29
CA VAL A 31 -9.50 16.58 -37.53
C VAL A 31 -8.65 15.76 -38.49
N LEU A 32 -9.11 15.58 -39.73
CA LEU A 32 -8.37 14.81 -40.74
C LEU A 32 -7.00 15.46 -40.99
N LYS A 33 -5.94 14.66 -40.94
CA LYS A 33 -4.56 15.07 -41.19
C LYS A 33 -4.02 14.55 -42.52
N ARG A 34 -4.41 13.34 -42.91
CA ARG A 34 -4.04 12.69 -44.16
C ARG A 34 -5.12 11.67 -44.54
N GLY A 35 -5.51 11.64 -45.81
CA GLY A 35 -6.43 10.68 -46.39
C GLY A 35 -6.96 11.17 -47.74
N SER A 36 -7.66 10.30 -48.46
CA SER A 36 -8.34 10.61 -49.71
C SER A 36 -9.59 11.47 -49.48
N GLY A 37 -10.15 12.04 -50.56
CA GLY A 37 -11.42 12.79 -50.53
C GLY A 37 -12.65 12.00 -50.08
N THR A 38 -12.51 10.70 -49.84
CA THR A 38 -13.55 9.84 -49.26
C THR A 38 -13.56 9.84 -47.73
N CYS A 39 -12.54 10.42 -47.08
CA CYS A 39 -12.48 10.53 -45.63
C CYS A 39 -13.28 11.74 -45.14
N ASP A 40 -14.07 11.57 -44.07
CA ASP A 40 -14.72 12.71 -43.42
C ASP A 40 -13.67 13.74 -42.94
N PRO A 41 -13.88 15.03 -43.17
CA PRO A 41 -12.93 16.06 -42.73
C PRO A 41 -12.83 16.14 -41.20
N THR A 42 -13.92 15.82 -40.50
CA THR A 42 -14.01 15.85 -39.04
C THR A 42 -14.88 14.73 -38.50
N LYS A 43 -14.44 14.10 -37.41
CA LYS A 43 -15.23 13.12 -36.66
C LYS A 43 -15.36 13.53 -35.19
N GLU A 44 -16.49 13.21 -34.57
CA GLU A 44 -16.70 13.41 -33.14
C GLU A 44 -16.63 12.08 -32.39
N LEU A 45 -15.91 12.08 -31.26
CA LEU A 45 -15.87 10.97 -30.33
C LEU A 45 -16.50 11.39 -29.02
N THR A 46 -17.41 10.57 -28.52
CA THR A 46 -18.04 10.75 -27.21
C THR A 46 -17.55 9.66 -26.26
N ARG A 47 -17.27 10.03 -25.01
CA ARG A 47 -17.03 9.05 -23.93
C ARG A 47 -17.68 9.52 -22.64
N ARG A 48 -17.90 8.60 -21.70
CA ARG A 48 -18.33 8.95 -20.34
C ARG A 48 -17.30 9.84 -19.65
N CYS A 49 -17.78 10.75 -18.82
CA CYS A 49 -16.91 11.53 -17.96
C CYS A 49 -16.16 10.60 -17.00
N LYS A 50 -14.91 10.95 -16.69
CA LYS A 50 -14.23 10.30 -15.60
C LYS A 50 -14.85 10.84 -14.32
N LYS A 51 -15.63 10.03 -13.61
CA LYS A 51 -16.21 10.38 -12.29
C LYS A 51 -15.08 10.65 -11.30
N ALA A 52 -14.59 11.88 -11.27
CA ALA A 52 -13.59 12.29 -10.30
C ALA A 52 -14.31 12.88 -9.10
N CYS A 53 -14.83 12.02 -8.21
CA CYS A 53 -15.25 12.46 -6.89
C CYS A 53 -14.00 12.94 -6.14
N ARG A 54 -13.79 14.25 -6.07
CA ARG A 54 -12.64 14.85 -5.42
C ARG A 54 -13.05 15.27 -4.03
N TYR A 55 -12.37 14.75 -3.02
CA TYR A 55 -12.68 15.07 -1.63
C TYR A 55 -11.57 15.89 -0.99
N GLU A 56 -11.96 16.85 -0.15
CA GLU A 56 -11.12 17.53 0.82
C GLU A 56 -10.96 16.65 2.06
N LYS A 57 -9.71 16.41 2.47
CA LYS A 57 -9.40 15.51 3.58
C LYS A 57 -9.66 16.21 4.90
N GLY A 58 -10.50 15.63 5.76
CA GLY A 58 -10.67 16.10 7.12
C GLY A 58 -9.49 15.77 8.04
N THR A 59 -9.68 16.01 9.34
CA THR A 59 -8.77 15.58 10.39
C THR A 59 -9.04 14.12 10.78
N TRP A 60 -8.01 13.42 11.24
CA TRP A 60 -8.19 12.09 11.84
C TRP A 60 -8.66 12.26 13.27
N ASN A 61 -9.66 11.47 13.67
CA ASN A 61 -10.03 11.34 15.07
C ASN A 61 -8.91 10.61 15.85
N ALA A 62 -9.00 10.71 17.18
CA ALA A 62 -8.20 9.88 18.08
C ALA A 62 -8.39 8.39 17.78
N CYS A 63 -7.40 7.59 18.17
CA CYS A 63 -7.53 6.15 18.07
C CYS A 63 -8.56 5.65 19.08
N ASP A 64 -9.55 4.90 18.62
CA ASP A 64 -10.46 4.16 19.47
C ASP A 64 -9.71 2.97 20.09
N ALA A 65 -9.62 2.94 21.42
CA ALA A 65 -8.91 1.90 22.17
C ALA A 65 -9.59 0.53 22.06
N ALA A 66 -10.91 0.47 21.92
CA ALA A 66 -11.66 -0.79 21.84
C ALA A 66 -11.48 -1.46 20.47
N THR A 67 -11.51 -0.67 19.40
CA THR A 67 -11.43 -1.19 18.02
C THR A 67 -10.03 -1.08 17.40
N ASN A 68 -9.11 -0.33 18.02
CA ASN A 68 -7.79 0.00 17.49
C ASN A 68 -7.87 0.63 16.07
N THR A 69 -8.92 1.42 15.85
CA THR A 69 -9.15 2.13 14.59
C THR A 69 -9.30 3.62 14.82
N ARG A 70 -9.00 4.39 13.78
CA ARG A 70 -9.31 5.82 13.70
C ARG A 70 -10.07 6.11 12.43
N ARG A 71 -10.93 7.11 12.50
CA ARG A 71 -11.79 7.54 11.39
C ARG A 71 -11.50 8.99 11.02
N ARG A 72 -11.73 9.30 9.75
CA ARG A 72 -11.72 10.66 9.20
C ARG A 72 -12.91 10.81 8.26
N THR A 73 -13.54 11.97 8.27
CA THR A 73 -14.56 12.34 7.29
C THR A 73 -13.96 13.29 6.26
N ASP A 74 -14.03 12.93 4.98
CA ASP A 74 -13.64 13.79 3.86
C ASP A 74 -14.89 14.44 3.25
N LYS A 75 -14.82 15.71 2.83
CA LYS A 75 -15.94 16.46 2.22
C LYS A 75 -15.78 16.58 0.70
N LEU A 76 -16.87 16.52 -0.06
CA LEU A 76 -16.83 16.63 -1.52
C LEU A 76 -16.43 18.07 -1.94
N LYS A 77 -15.53 18.19 -2.92
CA LYS A 77 -15.15 19.49 -3.49
C LYS A 77 -16.21 19.99 -4.47
N PRO A 78 -16.43 21.32 -4.59
CA PRO A 78 -17.45 21.90 -5.48
C PRO A 78 -17.33 21.52 -6.97
N LYS A 79 -16.11 21.25 -7.46
CA LYS A 79 -15.84 20.83 -8.86
C LYS A 79 -15.99 19.33 -9.11
N SER A 80 -16.61 18.60 -8.18
CA SER A 80 -16.84 17.16 -8.33
C SER A 80 -18.18 16.89 -8.99
N ASP A 81 -18.34 15.68 -9.50
CA ASP A 81 -19.62 15.21 -10.06
C ASP A 81 -20.71 15.24 -8.97
N GLN A 82 -21.92 15.71 -9.32
CA GLN A 82 -23.06 15.80 -8.41
C GLN A 82 -23.59 14.41 -7.99
N SER A 83 -23.25 13.35 -8.74
CA SER A 83 -23.57 11.98 -8.37
C SER A 83 -22.70 11.43 -7.22
N CYS A 84 -21.72 12.20 -6.74
CA CYS A 84 -20.84 11.78 -5.66
C CYS A 84 -21.48 12.02 -4.28
N GLU A 85 -21.16 11.17 -3.31
CA GLU A 85 -21.56 11.40 -1.92
C GLU A 85 -20.98 12.72 -1.41
N ALA A 86 -21.78 13.50 -0.70
CA ALA A 86 -21.36 14.81 -0.16
C ALA A 86 -20.21 14.67 0.85
N THR A 87 -20.14 13.56 1.56
CA THR A 87 -19.04 13.22 2.47
C THR A 87 -18.74 11.73 2.37
N ARG A 88 -17.50 11.35 2.67
CA ARG A 88 -17.12 9.93 2.83
C ARG A 88 -16.33 9.73 4.12
N THR A 89 -16.50 8.58 4.74
CA THR A 89 -15.75 8.21 5.95
C THR A 89 -14.66 7.21 5.60
N ILE A 90 -13.42 7.50 6.00
CA ILE A 90 -12.28 6.60 5.86
C ILE A 90 -11.90 6.07 7.24
N THR A 91 -11.90 4.75 7.38
CA THR A 91 -11.42 4.05 8.58
C THR A 91 -10.03 3.47 8.32
N LYS A 92 -9.11 3.62 9.27
CA LYS A 92 -7.80 2.96 9.25
C LYS A 92 -7.46 2.40 10.61
N LYS A 93 -6.72 1.29 10.63
CA LYS A 93 -6.09 0.80 11.86
C LYS A 93 -5.08 1.83 12.38
N CYS A 94 -5.02 1.99 13.69
CA CYS A 94 -3.99 2.81 14.29
C CYS A 94 -2.63 2.11 14.14
N LYS A 95 -1.56 2.89 14.13
CA LYS A 95 -0.21 2.33 14.21
C LYS A 95 -0.08 1.81 15.64
N ASN A 96 -0.02 0.49 15.83
CA ASN A 96 0.17 -0.13 17.14
C ASN A 96 1.39 0.48 17.83
N THR A 97 1.19 1.44 18.73
CA THR A 97 2.08 1.61 19.88
C THR A 97 1.73 0.66 21.01
N SER A 98 0.59 -0.03 20.92
CA SER A 98 0.10 -0.91 21.99
C SER A 98 -0.83 -2.00 21.45
N ALA A 99 -0.29 -3.21 21.29
CA ALA A 99 -1.05 -4.45 21.50
C ALA A 99 -0.11 -5.59 21.94
N GLY A 100 1.00 -5.24 22.60
CA GLY A 100 1.96 -6.21 23.10
C GLY A 100 3.02 -5.54 23.95
N CYS A 101 3.36 -6.18 25.06
CA CYS A 101 4.43 -5.76 25.94
C CYS A 101 5.77 -5.70 25.16
N ARG A 102 6.31 -4.51 24.95
CA ARG A 102 7.61 -4.32 24.29
C ARG A 102 8.70 -4.27 25.34
N TYR A 103 9.55 -5.29 25.34
CA TYR A 103 10.73 -5.35 26.21
C TYR A 103 11.99 -4.94 25.46
N ASN A 104 12.96 -4.36 26.17
CA ASN A 104 14.26 -3.99 25.63
C ASN A 104 15.06 -5.25 25.31
N ARG A 105 15.11 -5.63 24.04
CA ARG A 105 15.86 -6.80 23.55
C ARG A 105 17.36 -6.55 23.43
N ASN A 106 17.83 -5.31 23.60
CA ASN A 106 19.24 -4.96 23.46
C ASN A 106 20.01 -5.07 24.79
N THR A 107 19.45 -5.72 25.81
CA THR A 107 20.16 -6.01 27.05
C THR A 107 21.22 -7.10 26.87
N GLN A 108 22.32 -6.98 27.61
CA GLN A 108 23.39 -7.97 27.62
C GLN A 108 22.95 -9.26 28.31
N TRP A 109 23.54 -10.38 27.91
CA TRP A 109 23.40 -11.65 28.63
C TRP A 109 24.24 -11.58 29.92
N SER A 110 23.82 -12.27 30.96
CA SER A 110 24.67 -12.55 32.11
C SER A 110 25.87 -13.39 31.67
N GLU A 111 26.86 -13.45 32.56
CA GLU A 111 27.91 -14.46 32.48
C GLU A 111 27.32 -15.88 32.53
N CYS A 112 28.11 -16.84 32.03
CA CYS A 112 27.75 -18.25 32.06
C CYS A 112 27.89 -18.80 33.48
N ASP A 113 26.82 -19.37 34.02
CA ASP A 113 26.88 -20.13 35.26
C ASP A 113 27.45 -21.52 34.97
N THR A 114 28.62 -21.82 35.54
CA THR A 114 29.35 -23.08 35.33
C THR A 114 28.66 -24.28 35.97
N LYS A 115 27.78 -24.06 36.96
CA LYS A 115 27.04 -25.15 37.62
C LYS A 115 25.85 -25.62 36.81
N THR A 116 25.13 -24.68 36.20
CA THR A 116 23.91 -24.97 35.43
C THR A 116 24.14 -24.99 33.92
N ASN A 117 25.32 -24.57 33.45
CA ASN A 117 25.66 -24.36 32.05
C ASN A 117 24.63 -23.47 31.31
N THR A 118 24.09 -22.48 32.02
CA THR A 118 23.10 -21.53 31.48
C THR A 118 23.51 -20.07 31.70
N ARG A 119 22.90 -19.20 30.91
CA ARG A 119 22.98 -17.75 31.03
C ARG A 119 21.60 -17.13 30.90
N ASN A 120 21.39 -16.02 31.59
CA ASN A 120 20.12 -15.32 31.66
C ASN A 120 20.19 -13.98 30.93
N LYS A 121 19.06 -13.54 30.40
CA LYS A 121 18.91 -12.20 29.82
C LYS A 121 17.63 -11.58 30.35
N VAL A 122 17.81 -10.50 31.12
CA VAL A 122 16.72 -9.72 31.67
C VAL A 122 16.40 -8.58 30.70
N MET A 123 15.17 -8.53 30.19
CA MET A 123 14.69 -7.48 29.30
C MET A 123 13.67 -6.63 30.07
N ARG A 124 13.95 -5.34 30.25
CA ARG A 124 13.03 -4.40 30.92
C ARG A 124 11.92 -3.95 29.99
N LEU A 125 10.73 -3.74 30.51
CA LEU A 125 9.59 -3.21 29.75
C LEU A 125 9.91 -1.78 29.28
N MET A 126 9.77 -1.55 27.97
CA MET A 126 9.90 -0.22 27.35
C MET A 126 8.53 0.44 27.16
N SER A 127 7.54 -0.34 26.70
CA SER A 127 6.18 0.15 26.49
C SER A 127 5.17 -0.97 26.63
N GLY A 128 4.08 -0.72 27.34
CA GLY A 128 2.99 -1.67 27.57
C GLY A 128 2.14 -1.22 28.76
N ASN A 129 0.99 -1.87 28.95
CA ASN A 129 0.13 -1.62 30.10
C ASN A 129 0.75 -2.29 31.36
N PRO A 130 1.04 -1.56 32.46
CA PRO A 130 1.60 -2.15 33.67
C PRO A 130 0.73 -3.24 34.32
N SER A 131 -0.58 -3.25 34.07
CA SER A 131 -1.48 -4.29 34.58
C SER A 131 -1.47 -5.60 33.77
N GLU A 132 -1.00 -5.56 32.53
CA GLU A 132 -0.94 -6.72 31.61
C GLU A 132 0.49 -7.18 31.31
N CYS A 133 1.46 -6.30 31.56
CA CYS A 133 2.86 -6.51 31.25
C CYS A 133 3.68 -6.52 32.54
N GLU A 134 4.42 -7.60 32.74
CA GLU A 134 5.45 -7.66 33.77
C GLU A 134 6.51 -6.56 33.54
N ALA A 135 7.08 -6.02 34.61
CA ALA A 135 8.11 -4.98 34.53
C ALA A 135 9.39 -5.45 33.78
N SER A 136 9.65 -6.75 33.79
CA SER A 136 10.77 -7.36 33.08
C SER A 136 10.51 -8.82 32.73
N LYS A 137 11.05 -9.27 31.60
CA LYS A 137 11.08 -10.70 31.22
C LYS A 137 12.49 -11.24 31.27
N THR A 138 12.66 -12.42 31.86
CA THR A 138 13.92 -13.15 31.89
C THR A 138 13.88 -14.32 30.93
N ILE A 139 14.87 -14.41 30.04
CA ILE A 139 15.07 -15.57 29.18
C ILE A 139 16.33 -16.30 29.63
N THR A 140 16.22 -17.59 29.86
CA THR A 140 17.35 -18.49 30.15
C THR A 140 17.72 -19.27 28.90
N LYS A 141 19.00 -19.35 28.57
CA LYS A 141 19.53 -20.17 27.47
C LYS A 141 20.80 -20.90 27.90
N PRO A 142 21.11 -22.07 27.30
CA PRO A 142 22.40 -22.71 27.53
C PRO A 142 23.55 -21.79 27.11
N CYS A 143 24.70 -21.96 27.74
CA CYS A 143 25.90 -21.27 27.32
C CYS A 143 26.27 -21.68 25.89
N ARG A 144 26.88 -20.75 25.14
CA ARG A 144 27.35 -21.09 23.80
C ARG A 144 28.54 -22.03 23.97
N ALA A 145 28.42 -23.26 23.46
CA ALA A 145 29.56 -24.12 23.25
C ALA A 145 30.54 -23.38 22.32
N THR A 146 31.72 -23.05 22.83
CA THR A 146 32.82 -22.52 22.04
C THR A 146 33.33 -23.63 21.13
N GLY A 147 32.68 -23.84 19.99
CA GLY A 147 33.13 -24.82 19.01
C GLY A 147 32.00 -25.35 18.12
N ARG A 148 31.76 -24.65 16.99
CA ARG A 148 31.45 -25.18 15.65
C ARG A 148 30.85 -24.06 14.81
N GLY A 149 31.68 -23.53 13.92
CA GLY A 149 31.25 -22.70 12.81
C GLY A 149 30.20 -23.44 11.98
N GLY A 150 29.34 -22.68 11.32
CA GLY A 150 28.32 -23.23 10.43
C GLY A 150 28.97 -24.06 9.32
N GLY A 151 28.85 -25.38 9.42
CA GLY A 151 29.04 -26.28 8.30
C GLY A 151 27.74 -26.36 7.51
N ARG A 152 27.71 -25.74 6.32
CA ARG A 152 26.85 -26.23 5.23
C ARG A 152 27.30 -27.67 4.97
N LYS A 153 26.46 -28.67 5.28
CA LYS A 153 26.61 -30.00 4.70
C LYS A 153 26.33 -29.86 3.20
N SER A 154 27.36 -30.00 2.37
CA SER A 154 27.19 -30.52 1.02
C SER A 154 27.00 -32.04 1.17
N GLU A 155 25.82 -32.53 0.84
CA GLU A 155 25.60 -33.96 0.58
C GLU A 155 26.35 -34.30 -0.71
N GLU A 156 27.29 -35.24 -0.58
CA GLU A 156 28.00 -35.88 -1.67
C GLU A 156 27.29 -37.23 -1.87
N ASP A 157 26.55 -37.34 -2.97
CA ASP A 157 25.92 -38.58 -3.42
C ASP A 157 27.02 -39.58 -3.81
N THR A 158 27.10 -40.69 -3.09
CA THR A 158 27.75 -41.92 -3.56
C THR A 158 26.66 -42.86 -4.06
N ASP A 159 26.55 -42.94 -5.38
CA ASP A 159 26.00 -44.11 -6.09
C ASP A 159 26.89 -45.32 -5.79
N GLU A 160 26.30 -46.41 -5.31
CA GLU A 160 26.88 -47.75 -5.40
C GLU A 160 25.90 -48.70 -6.10
N GLU A 161 26.53 -49.57 -6.87
CA GLU A 161 26.13 -50.45 -7.97
C GLU A 161 25.22 -51.62 -7.57
#